data_AF-A0A6L9F144-F1
#
_entry.id   AF-A0A6L9F144-F1
#
_cell.length_a   1.000
_cell.length_b   1.000
_cell.length_c   1.000
_cell.angle_alpha   90.00
_cell.angle_beta   90.00
_cell.angle_gamma   90.00
#
_symmetry.space_group_name_H-M   'P 1'
#
loop_
_entity.id
_entity.type
_entity.pdbx_description
1 polymer ?
#
loop_
_entity_poly.entity_id
_entity_poly.type
_entity_poly.pdbx_seq_one_letter_code
_entity_poly.pdbx_strand_id
1 'polypeptide(L)'
;MKQFTYLLKPFIVEGLNNFYGPSIPKDIGELSVKIDIHLINQVEFILYRFTSQFIRNSTYNGSDVTPLIKSGNRFYSIKVQEPNDKNTTIVVSFMEVLQTSNTIDKTIEDAITIDSIGRYDEIFIIHPSSLKIDIELLKSSIQYIFETGYTWLLIKMKKVVKNNYILSDDLYEHIKVALTNHHDAKHSLWFVVKHKEHVIFLLDEDNIDYAINKLSKNNVHSGVGPYKLLDNFIKMKLPYESSFALQALKAGGRISDNIDEGLYFNKLPDLAISQIGIFSKKVNVFPIHTHGKNHLFASYPAKYDSIIHPILESNKELLSEEFEKLGSKVKKIIKTLNYKRIDIHTYAEVTGTLFGSSVAQFLKSMWRS
;
A
#
# COMPACT_ATOMS: atom_id res chain seq x y z
N MET A 1 -2.33 -29.71 -8.24
CA MET A 1 -2.80 -28.38 -7.81
C MET A 1 -1.91 -27.75 -6.74
N LYS A 2 -1.85 -28.24 -5.48
CA LYS A 2 -1.08 -27.61 -4.39
C LYS A 2 0.44 -27.45 -4.63
N GLN A 3 1.07 -28.34 -5.39
CA GLN A 3 2.52 -28.32 -5.62
C GLN A 3 2.96 -27.13 -6.48
N PHE A 4 2.23 -26.77 -7.53
CA PHE A 4 2.61 -25.66 -8.43
C PHE A 4 2.55 -24.31 -7.71
N THR A 5 1.45 -24.02 -7.02
CA THR A 5 1.30 -22.79 -6.23
C THR A 5 2.37 -22.67 -5.14
N TYR A 6 2.76 -23.79 -4.51
CA TYR A 6 3.81 -23.79 -3.49
C TYR A 6 5.19 -23.41 -4.05
N LEU A 7 5.47 -23.75 -5.31
CA LEU A 7 6.72 -23.38 -6.00
C LEU A 7 6.76 -21.89 -6.39
N LEU A 8 5.61 -21.21 -6.50
CA LEU A 8 5.57 -19.79 -6.82
C LEU A 8 6.09 -18.92 -5.68
N LYS A 9 5.90 -19.32 -4.41
CA LYS A 9 6.25 -18.46 -3.26
C LYS A 9 7.74 -18.12 -3.20
N PRO A 10 8.65 -19.11 -3.22
CA PRO A 10 10.08 -18.83 -3.17
C PRO A 10 10.50 -17.99 -4.37
N PHE A 11 9.94 -18.26 -5.55
CA PHE A 11 10.21 -17.50 -6.77
C PHE A 11 9.85 -16.02 -6.65
N ILE A 12 8.62 -15.72 -6.20
CA ILE A 12 8.16 -14.35 -6.02
C ILE A 12 8.98 -13.64 -4.94
N VAL A 13 9.16 -14.29 -3.78
CA VAL A 13 9.89 -13.69 -2.64
C VAL A 13 11.36 -13.46 -2.98
N GLU A 14 12.01 -14.40 -3.66
CA GLU A 14 13.38 -14.25 -4.13
C GLU A 14 13.50 -13.17 -5.20
N GLY A 15 12.60 -13.13 -6.18
CA GLY A 15 12.54 -12.07 -7.18
C GLY A 15 12.40 -10.68 -6.54
N LEU A 16 11.50 -10.53 -5.57
CA LEU A 16 11.32 -9.29 -4.81
C LEU A 16 12.57 -8.93 -3.99
N ASN A 17 13.18 -9.91 -3.30
CA ASN A 17 14.40 -9.66 -2.51
C ASN A 17 15.60 -9.32 -3.39
N ASN A 18 15.74 -9.94 -4.56
CA ASN A 18 16.80 -9.65 -5.52
C ASN A 18 16.62 -8.27 -6.13
N PHE A 19 15.37 -7.89 -6.45
CA PHE A 19 15.06 -6.64 -7.11
C PHE A 19 15.13 -5.43 -6.18
N TYR A 20 14.61 -5.54 -4.97
CA TYR A 20 14.58 -4.45 -3.98
C TYR A 20 15.73 -4.51 -2.96
N GLY A 21 16.57 -5.55 -3.04
CA GLY A 21 17.70 -5.78 -2.16
C GLY A 21 17.33 -6.13 -0.71
N PRO A 22 18.34 -6.45 0.12
CA PRO A 22 18.17 -6.56 1.57
C PRO A 22 17.97 -5.19 2.24
N SER A 23 18.47 -4.12 1.61
CA SER A 23 18.33 -2.75 2.08
C SER A 23 16.88 -2.29 1.97
N ILE A 24 16.28 -2.03 3.12
CA ILE A 24 14.92 -1.51 3.25
C ILE A 24 14.82 -0.19 2.45
N PRO A 25 13.94 -0.10 1.42
CA PRO A 25 13.70 1.15 0.73
C PRO A 25 13.28 2.22 1.73
N LYS A 26 13.94 3.39 1.68
CA LYS A 26 13.58 4.53 2.55
C LYS A 26 12.21 5.11 2.17
N ASP A 27 11.75 4.84 0.95
CA ASP A 27 10.48 5.30 0.42
C ASP A 27 9.45 4.16 0.26
N ILE A 28 8.51 4.05 1.20
CA ILE A 28 7.44 3.04 1.20
C ILE A 28 6.48 3.29 0.04
N GLY A 29 6.16 4.56 -0.23
CA GLY A 29 5.23 4.92 -1.30
C GLY A 29 5.82 4.65 -2.69
N GLU A 30 7.11 4.86 -2.87
CA GLU A 30 7.79 4.45 -4.11
C GLU A 30 7.84 2.93 -4.25
N LEU A 31 8.16 2.21 -3.15
CA LEU A 31 8.20 0.76 -3.14
C LEU A 31 6.84 0.14 -3.49
N SER A 32 5.73 0.71 -3.00
CA SER A 32 4.40 0.17 -3.27
C SER A 32 4.05 0.20 -4.75
N VAL A 33 4.31 1.33 -5.43
CA VAL A 33 4.05 1.48 -6.88
C VAL A 33 4.91 0.51 -7.69
N LYS A 34 6.19 0.35 -7.31
CA LYS A 34 7.09 -0.57 -8.00
C LYS A 34 6.65 -2.03 -7.83
N ILE A 35 6.14 -2.40 -6.66
CA ILE A 35 5.63 -3.75 -6.41
C ILE A 35 4.40 -4.03 -7.27
N ASP A 36 3.46 -3.09 -7.37
CA ASP A 36 2.28 -3.26 -8.23
C ASP A 36 2.68 -3.61 -9.68
N ILE A 37 3.59 -2.83 -10.27
CA ILE A 37 4.15 -3.09 -11.61
C ILE A 37 4.85 -4.45 -11.67
N HIS A 38 5.65 -4.77 -10.65
CA HIS A 38 6.36 -6.05 -10.60
C HIS A 38 5.38 -7.23 -10.58
N LEU A 39 4.31 -7.17 -9.79
CA LEU A 39 3.33 -8.25 -9.67
C LEU A 39 2.55 -8.45 -10.98
N ILE A 40 2.17 -7.37 -11.67
CA ILE A 40 1.56 -7.43 -13.01
C ILE A 40 2.50 -8.15 -13.99
N ASN A 41 3.78 -7.77 -14.02
CA ASN A 41 4.78 -8.41 -14.89
C ASN A 41 5.00 -9.88 -14.52
N GLN A 42 4.93 -10.25 -13.23
CA GLN A 42 5.02 -11.64 -12.79
C GLN A 42 3.84 -12.48 -13.26
N VAL A 43 2.62 -11.93 -13.24
CA VAL A 43 1.44 -12.61 -13.79
C VAL A 43 1.63 -12.88 -15.28
N GLU A 44 2.01 -11.86 -16.04
CA GLU A 44 2.25 -11.99 -17.48
C GLU A 44 3.34 -13.03 -17.77
N PHE A 45 4.46 -12.96 -17.05
CA PHE A 45 5.56 -13.92 -17.17
C PHE A 45 5.11 -15.35 -16.88
N ILE A 46 4.40 -15.58 -15.77
CA ILE A 46 3.93 -16.92 -15.37
C ILE A 46 2.93 -17.47 -16.38
N LEU A 47 2.03 -16.62 -16.87
CA LEU A 47 1.05 -17.00 -17.89
C LEU A 47 1.73 -17.48 -19.16
N TYR A 48 2.71 -16.74 -19.68
CA TYR A 48 3.45 -17.16 -20.87
C TYR A 48 4.33 -18.38 -20.61
N ARG A 49 5.12 -18.36 -19.54
CA ARG A 49 6.12 -19.41 -19.28
C ARG A 49 5.50 -20.76 -18.94
N PHE A 50 4.38 -20.76 -18.23
CA PHE A 50 3.67 -21.97 -17.81
C PHE A 50 2.35 -22.15 -18.54
N THR A 51 2.23 -21.57 -19.75
CA THR A 51 1.02 -21.69 -20.58
C THR A 51 0.50 -23.13 -20.66
N SER A 52 1.38 -24.11 -20.88
CA SER A 52 1.00 -25.53 -21.00
C SER A 52 0.43 -26.16 -19.73
N GLN A 53 0.64 -25.53 -18.56
CA GLN A 53 0.01 -25.94 -17.31
C GLN A 53 -1.43 -25.44 -17.20
N PHE A 54 -1.70 -24.24 -17.74
CA PHE A 54 -3.02 -23.61 -17.68
C PHE A 54 -3.90 -23.93 -18.87
N ILE A 55 -3.33 -24.13 -20.07
CA ILE A 55 -4.05 -24.27 -21.32
C ILE A 55 -3.73 -25.63 -21.93
N ARG A 56 -4.77 -26.44 -22.15
CA ARG A 56 -4.58 -27.76 -22.74
C ARG A 56 -4.09 -27.67 -24.18
N ASN A 57 -3.15 -28.55 -24.54
CA ASN A 57 -2.57 -28.65 -25.87
C ASN A 57 -1.99 -27.34 -26.40
N SER A 58 -1.49 -26.48 -25.50
CA SER A 58 -0.89 -25.23 -25.89
C SER A 58 0.63 -25.32 -26.00
N THR A 59 1.19 -24.60 -26.95
CA THR A 59 2.63 -24.35 -27.04
C THR A 59 2.89 -22.86 -27.01
N TYR A 60 3.82 -22.44 -26.16
CA TYR A 60 4.37 -21.09 -26.22
C TYR A 60 5.19 -20.94 -27.51
N ASN A 61 4.83 -19.97 -28.33
CA ASN A 61 5.50 -19.65 -29.59
C ASN A 61 5.84 -18.16 -29.58
N GLY A 62 6.89 -17.78 -28.86
CA GLY A 62 7.31 -16.39 -28.72
C GLY A 62 8.73 -16.16 -29.22
N SER A 63 8.88 -15.19 -30.13
CA SER A 63 10.08 -14.34 -30.22
C SER A 63 9.93 -13.18 -29.21
N ASP A 64 11.02 -12.48 -28.91
CA ASP A 64 11.05 -11.39 -27.89
C ASP A 64 10.06 -10.23 -28.16
N VAL A 65 9.45 -10.16 -29.35
CA VAL A 65 8.66 -9.01 -29.81
C VAL A 65 7.15 -9.17 -29.55
N THR A 66 6.59 -10.38 -29.61
CA THR A 66 5.17 -10.60 -29.29
C THR A 66 4.94 -12.04 -28.85
N PRO A 67 4.90 -12.32 -27.54
CA PRO A 67 4.68 -13.68 -27.05
C PRO A 67 3.27 -14.17 -27.42
N LEU A 68 3.19 -15.31 -28.12
CA LEU A 68 1.93 -15.92 -28.54
C LEU A 68 1.75 -17.32 -27.96
N ILE A 69 0.51 -17.65 -27.66
CA ILE A 69 0.07 -18.98 -27.28
C ILE A 69 -0.64 -19.62 -28.47
N LYS A 70 -0.11 -20.74 -28.96
CA LYS A 70 -0.83 -21.59 -29.91
C LYS A 70 -1.63 -22.62 -29.13
N SER A 71 -2.94 -22.74 -29.36
CA SER A 71 -3.77 -23.85 -28.87
C SER A 71 -4.63 -24.37 -30.01
N GLY A 72 -4.40 -25.63 -30.42
CA GLY A 72 -4.91 -26.15 -31.68
C GLY A 72 -4.41 -25.34 -32.88
N ASN A 73 -5.35 -24.81 -33.67
CA ASN A 73 -5.06 -23.99 -34.87
C ASN A 73 -5.18 -22.48 -34.62
N ARG A 74 -5.39 -22.06 -33.37
CA ARG A 74 -5.59 -20.66 -33.00
C ARG A 74 -4.39 -20.10 -32.25
N PHE A 75 -4.19 -18.79 -32.38
CA PHE A 75 -3.11 -18.05 -31.72
C PHE A 75 -3.71 -16.97 -30.82
N TYR A 76 -3.26 -16.93 -29.58
CA TYR A 76 -3.72 -16.00 -28.57
C TYR A 76 -2.57 -15.16 -28.06
N SER A 77 -2.84 -13.88 -27.80
CA SER A 77 -1.98 -13.00 -27.00
C SER A 77 -2.60 -12.84 -25.62
N ILE A 78 -1.75 -12.69 -24.61
CA ILE A 78 -2.18 -12.32 -23.26
C ILE A 78 -1.85 -10.86 -23.06
N LYS A 79 -2.78 -10.12 -22.47
CA LYS A 79 -2.49 -8.79 -21.92
C LYS A 79 -2.95 -8.72 -20.48
N VAL A 80 -2.08 -8.20 -19.62
CA VAL A 80 -2.42 -7.88 -18.24
C VAL A 80 -2.44 -6.35 -18.15
N GLN A 81 -3.60 -5.78 -17.82
CA GLN A 81 -3.85 -4.35 -17.97
C GLN A 81 -4.51 -3.79 -16.71
N GLU A 82 -4.15 -2.56 -16.35
CA GLU A 82 -4.96 -1.73 -15.45
C GLU A 82 -6.05 -1.05 -16.29
N PRO A 83 -7.35 -1.21 -15.97
CA PRO A 83 -8.47 -0.65 -16.73
C PRO A 83 -8.67 0.86 -16.47
N ASN A 84 -7.59 1.66 -16.51
CA ASN A 84 -7.47 3.09 -16.17
C ASN A 84 -7.05 3.39 -14.71
N ASP A 85 -6.40 4.54 -14.51
CA ASP A 85 -5.71 4.99 -13.29
C ASP A 85 -6.56 5.04 -11.99
N LYS A 86 -7.89 4.96 -12.10
CA LYS A 86 -8.81 5.06 -10.95
C LYS A 86 -9.37 3.73 -10.46
N ASN A 87 -9.12 2.63 -11.17
CA ASN A 87 -9.69 1.33 -10.82
C ASN A 87 -8.69 0.50 -10.01
N THR A 88 -9.18 -0.18 -8.97
CA THR A 88 -8.45 -1.17 -8.16
C THR A 88 -8.50 -2.58 -8.79
N THR A 89 -8.89 -2.66 -10.05
CA THR A 89 -9.08 -3.93 -10.75
C THR A 89 -7.94 -4.17 -11.73
N ILE A 90 -7.54 -5.43 -11.94
CA ILE A 90 -6.68 -5.82 -13.06
C ILE A 90 -7.49 -6.64 -14.05
N VAL A 91 -7.22 -6.48 -15.35
CA VAL A 91 -7.81 -7.30 -16.39
C VAL A 91 -6.74 -8.13 -17.09
N VAL A 92 -6.89 -9.45 -17.04
CA VAL A 92 -6.10 -10.42 -17.79
C VAL A 92 -6.92 -10.87 -18.99
N SER A 93 -6.52 -10.46 -20.19
CA SER A 93 -7.24 -10.75 -21.43
C SER A 93 -6.49 -11.74 -22.31
N PHE A 94 -7.14 -12.82 -22.71
CA PHE A 94 -6.70 -13.72 -23.78
C PHE A 94 -7.38 -13.30 -25.08
N MET A 95 -6.61 -12.79 -26.04
CA MET A 95 -7.14 -12.27 -27.30
C MET A 95 -6.63 -13.08 -28.49
N GLU A 96 -7.54 -13.55 -29.34
CA GLU A 96 -7.18 -14.23 -30.59
C GLU A 96 -6.54 -13.23 -31.57
N VAL A 97 -5.33 -13.52 -32.04
CA VAL A 97 -4.53 -12.61 -32.90
C VAL A 97 -4.81 -12.86 -34.38
N LEU A 98 -5.16 -14.10 -34.73
CA LEU A 98 -5.45 -14.51 -36.11
C LEU A 98 -6.82 -15.19 -36.13
N GLN A 99 -7.86 -14.44 -36.48
CA GLN A 99 -9.19 -15.01 -36.72
C GLN A 99 -9.13 -15.92 -37.94
N THR A 100 -8.96 -17.22 -37.70
CA THR A 100 -8.97 -18.23 -38.76
C THR A 100 -10.37 -18.76 -39.05
N SER A 101 -11.37 -18.36 -38.26
CA SER A 101 -12.77 -18.79 -38.40
C SER A 101 -13.75 -17.61 -38.40
N ASN A 102 -14.76 -17.66 -39.26
CA ASN A 102 -15.87 -16.68 -39.34
C ASN A 102 -16.85 -16.74 -38.15
N THR A 103 -16.54 -17.52 -37.10
CA THR A 103 -17.38 -17.69 -35.92
C THR A 103 -16.92 -16.75 -34.83
N ILE A 104 -17.82 -15.87 -34.37
CA ILE A 104 -17.60 -15.02 -33.19
C ILE A 104 -17.59 -15.96 -31.98
N ASP A 105 -16.43 -16.09 -31.34
CA ASP A 105 -16.29 -16.87 -30.12
C ASP A 105 -16.92 -16.12 -28.95
N LYS A 106 -17.68 -16.82 -28.12
CA LYS A 106 -18.27 -16.23 -26.92
C LYS A 106 -17.16 -15.93 -25.92
N THR A 107 -17.10 -14.70 -25.43
CA THR A 107 -16.20 -14.32 -24.34
C THR A 107 -16.76 -14.79 -22.99
N ILE A 108 -15.90 -15.37 -22.16
CA ILE A 108 -16.14 -15.74 -20.77
C ILE A 108 -15.35 -14.77 -19.90
N GLU A 109 -15.97 -14.37 -18.79
CA GLU A 109 -15.40 -13.50 -17.77
C GLU A 109 -15.43 -14.20 -16.42
N ASP A 110 -14.29 -14.18 -15.74
CA ASP A 110 -14.06 -14.84 -14.48
C ASP A 110 -13.41 -13.87 -13.49
N ALA A 111 -13.98 -13.74 -12.29
CA ALA A 111 -13.46 -12.85 -11.26
C ALA A 111 -12.56 -13.59 -10.24
N ILE A 112 -11.59 -12.86 -9.70
CA ILE A 112 -10.73 -13.26 -8.59
C ILE A 112 -10.76 -12.13 -7.57
N THR A 113 -11.03 -12.46 -6.31
CA THR A 113 -10.83 -11.54 -5.19
C THR A 113 -9.46 -11.76 -4.57
N ILE A 114 -8.74 -10.67 -4.27
CA ILE A 114 -7.43 -10.70 -3.62
C ILE A 114 -7.63 -10.41 -2.13
N ASP A 115 -7.39 -11.40 -1.27
CA ASP A 115 -7.55 -11.25 0.19
C ASP A 115 -6.25 -10.78 0.85
N SER A 116 -5.75 -9.62 0.40
CA SER A 116 -4.58 -9.00 1.01
C SER A 116 -4.62 -7.47 0.91
N ILE A 117 -3.92 -6.81 1.82
CA ILE A 117 -3.84 -5.35 1.85
C ILE A 117 -2.94 -4.91 0.70
N GLY A 118 -3.53 -4.35 -0.36
CA GLY A 118 -2.85 -3.98 -1.60
C GLY A 118 -3.59 -2.89 -2.36
N ARG A 119 -3.07 -2.51 -3.54
CA ARG A 119 -3.77 -1.58 -4.45
C ARG A 119 -4.93 -2.27 -5.15
N TYR A 120 -4.73 -3.51 -5.60
CA TYR A 120 -5.76 -4.26 -6.31
C TYR A 120 -6.47 -5.25 -5.39
N ASP A 121 -7.80 -5.24 -5.45
CA ASP A 121 -8.70 -6.10 -4.70
C ASP A 121 -9.44 -7.11 -5.59
N GLU A 122 -9.51 -6.84 -6.90
CA GLU A 122 -10.18 -7.69 -7.87
C GLU A 122 -9.35 -7.87 -9.15
N ILE A 123 -9.45 -9.05 -9.76
CA ILE A 123 -8.85 -9.35 -11.06
C ILE A 123 -9.87 -10.08 -11.93
N PHE A 124 -10.12 -9.56 -13.13
CA PHE A 124 -10.93 -10.22 -14.14
C PHE A 124 -10.07 -10.95 -15.14
N ILE A 125 -10.40 -12.22 -15.40
CA ILE A 125 -9.86 -12.99 -16.51
C ILE A 125 -10.90 -13.02 -17.61
N ILE A 126 -10.54 -12.52 -18.78
CA ILE A 126 -11.39 -12.48 -19.97
C ILE A 126 -10.77 -13.42 -21.01
N HIS A 127 -11.51 -14.44 -21.43
CA HIS A 127 -11.02 -15.39 -22.42
C HIS A 127 -12.12 -15.92 -23.36
N PRO A 128 -11.77 -16.38 -24.57
CA PRO A 128 -12.73 -17.00 -25.47
C PRO A 128 -13.14 -18.38 -24.96
N SER A 129 -14.40 -18.76 -25.21
CA SER A 129 -14.99 -20.01 -24.74
C SER A 129 -14.35 -21.25 -25.36
N SER A 130 -13.75 -21.12 -26.55
CA SER A 130 -12.97 -22.20 -27.17
C SER A 130 -11.65 -22.51 -26.48
N LEU A 131 -11.11 -21.56 -25.71
CA LEU A 131 -9.82 -21.73 -25.06
C LEU A 131 -9.99 -22.61 -23.82
N LYS A 132 -9.43 -23.82 -23.89
CA LYS A 132 -9.53 -24.81 -22.81
C LYS A 132 -8.54 -24.49 -21.68
N ILE A 133 -8.90 -23.49 -20.87
CA ILE A 133 -8.14 -23.07 -19.68
C ILE A 133 -8.59 -23.88 -18.46
N ASP A 134 -7.63 -24.33 -17.66
CA ASP A 134 -7.85 -24.69 -16.26
C ASP A 134 -7.97 -23.40 -15.44
N ILE A 135 -9.19 -22.85 -15.43
CA ILE A 135 -9.46 -21.52 -14.87
C ILE A 135 -9.19 -21.49 -13.37
N GLU A 136 -9.47 -22.56 -12.63
CA GLU A 136 -9.27 -22.62 -11.19
C GLU A 136 -7.78 -22.63 -10.82
N LEU A 137 -6.97 -23.38 -11.55
CA LEU A 137 -5.51 -23.31 -11.38
C LEU A 137 -4.99 -21.91 -11.69
N LEU A 138 -5.49 -21.28 -12.77
CA LEU A 138 -5.08 -19.94 -13.14
C LEU A 138 -5.46 -18.90 -12.08
N LYS A 139 -6.72 -18.90 -11.62
CA LYS A 139 -7.22 -18.03 -10.54
C LYS A 139 -6.37 -18.17 -9.29
N SER A 140 -6.17 -19.39 -8.82
CA SER A 140 -5.35 -19.66 -7.63
C SER A 140 -3.90 -19.21 -7.79
N SER A 141 -3.32 -19.29 -8.99
CA SER A 141 -1.94 -18.86 -9.23
C SER A 141 -1.80 -17.35 -9.24
N ILE A 142 -2.72 -16.64 -9.90
CA ILE A 142 -2.73 -15.18 -9.94
C ILE A 142 -2.98 -14.62 -8.54
N GLN A 143 -3.99 -15.13 -7.84
CA GLN A 143 -4.30 -14.73 -6.47
C GLN A 143 -3.07 -14.84 -5.57
N TYR A 144 -2.38 -15.98 -5.66
CA TYR A 144 -1.18 -16.25 -4.87
C TYR A 144 -0.02 -15.29 -5.14
N ILE A 145 0.15 -14.84 -6.38
CA ILE A 145 1.18 -13.84 -6.75
C ILE A 145 0.94 -12.54 -5.99
N PHE A 146 -0.27 -11.99 -6.08
CA PHE A 146 -0.61 -10.73 -5.43
C PHE A 146 -0.56 -10.83 -3.91
N GLU A 147 -1.18 -11.86 -3.32
CA GLU A 147 -1.17 -12.05 -1.87
C GLU A 147 0.25 -12.20 -1.30
N THR A 148 1.12 -12.94 -2.01
CA THR A 148 2.52 -13.08 -1.61
C THR A 148 3.26 -11.74 -1.71
N GLY A 149 3.07 -11.00 -2.80
CA GLY A 149 3.71 -9.70 -3.01
C GLY A 149 3.30 -8.65 -1.98
N TYR A 150 2.00 -8.54 -1.72
CA TYR A 150 1.46 -7.60 -0.76
C TYR A 150 1.80 -7.96 0.69
N THR A 151 1.81 -9.25 1.03
CA THR A 151 2.32 -9.71 2.33
C THR A 151 3.80 -9.34 2.51
N TRP A 152 4.61 -9.51 1.47
CA TRP A 152 6.03 -9.12 1.50
C TRP A 152 6.19 -7.61 1.70
N LEU A 153 5.41 -6.79 0.99
CA LEU A 153 5.41 -5.33 1.14
C LEU A 153 5.05 -4.92 2.57
N LEU A 154 3.99 -5.50 3.14
CA LEU A 154 3.58 -5.23 4.51
C LEU A 154 4.73 -5.49 5.50
N ILE A 155 5.39 -6.65 5.40
CA ILE A 155 6.51 -7.01 6.27
C ILE A 155 7.66 -6.00 6.13
N LYS A 156 8.00 -5.58 4.91
CA LYS A 156 9.07 -4.61 4.68
C LYS A 156 8.71 -3.24 5.21
N MET A 157 7.48 -2.78 4.98
CA MET A 157 6.97 -1.52 5.50
C MET A 157 7.04 -1.47 7.02
N LYS A 158 6.55 -2.50 7.73
CA LYS A 158 6.61 -2.56 9.20
C LYS A 158 8.05 -2.42 9.70
N LYS A 159 9.01 -3.04 9.02
CA LYS A 159 10.45 -2.88 9.34
C LYS A 159 10.95 -1.45 9.09
N VAL A 160 10.54 -0.79 8.00
CA VAL A 160 10.88 0.63 7.73
C VAL A 160 10.37 1.50 8.87
N VAL A 161 9.09 1.35 9.19
CA VAL A 161 8.36 2.11 10.21
C VAL A 161 9.05 1.97 11.57
N LYS A 162 9.28 0.72 11.99
CA LYS A 162 9.89 0.39 13.26
C LYS A 162 11.29 0.99 13.43
N ASN A 163 12.11 0.91 12.38
CA ASN A 163 13.50 1.34 12.47
C ASN A 163 13.67 2.86 12.38
N ASN A 164 12.74 3.58 11.76
CA ASN A 164 12.94 4.99 11.39
C ASN A 164 11.99 5.97 12.07
N TYR A 165 10.82 5.52 12.53
CA TYR A 165 9.72 6.44 12.80
C TYR A 165 8.97 6.25 14.14
N ILE A 166 9.11 5.12 14.85
CA ILE A 166 8.46 4.94 16.17
C ILE A 166 9.08 5.91 17.19
N LEU A 167 8.26 6.77 17.78
CA LEU A 167 8.74 7.89 18.60
C LEU A 167 8.25 7.89 20.04
N SER A 168 7.16 7.22 20.40
CA SER A 168 6.61 7.43 21.74
C SER A 168 5.67 6.32 22.16
N ASP A 169 6.21 5.13 22.37
CA ASP A 169 5.51 4.10 23.13
C ASP A 169 5.00 4.75 24.43
N ASP A 170 5.83 5.54 25.12
CA ASP A 170 5.49 6.27 26.35
C ASP A 170 4.21 7.17 26.25
N LEU A 171 4.09 8.05 25.23
CA LEU A 171 2.91 8.92 25.08
C LEU A 171 1.65 8.12 24.70
N TYR A 172 1.81 7.13 23.83
CA TYR A 172 0.67 6.33 23.36
C TYR A 172 0.24 5.31 24.41
N GLU A 173 1.17 4.71 25.15
CA GLU A 173 0.91 3.72 26.20
C GLU A 173 -0.03 4.29 27.26
N HIS A 174 0.24 5.51 27.73
CA HIS A 174 -0.62 6.15 28.73
C HIS A 174 -2.07 6.29 28.26
N ILE A 175 -2.28 6.78 27.03
CA ILE A 175 -3.62 6.91 26.45
C ILE A 175 -4.23 5.56 26.12
N LYS A 176 -3.43 4.59 25.66
CA LYS A 176 -3.89 3.24 25.33
C LYS A 176 -4.43 2.51 26.55
N VAL A 177 -3.79 2.68 27.72
CA VAL A 177 -4.29 2.16 28.99
C VAL A 177 -5.65 2.76 29.32
N ALA A 178 -5.81 4.07 29.20
CA ALA A 178 -7.10 4.74 29.42
C ALA A 178 -8.19 4.33 28.42
N LEU A 179 -7.81 3.94 27.20
CA LEU A 179 -8.70 3.51 26.12
C LEU A 179 -8.80 1.99 25.96
N THR A 180 -8.41 1.20 26.96
CA THR A 180 -8.34 -0.28 26.87
C THR A 180 -9.66 -0.91 26.39
N ASN A 181 -10.80 -0.38 26.85
CA ASN A 181 -12.13 -0.89 26.50
C ASN A 181 -12.69 -0.33 25.17
N HIS A 182 -11.94 0.55 24.50
CA HIS A 182 -12.39 1.25 23.29
C HIS A 182 -11.43 1.02 22.13
N HIS A 183 -11.36 -0.24 21.65
CA HIS A 183 -10.42 -0.69 20.63
C HIS A 183 -10.27 0.28 19.45
N ASP A 184 -11.36 0.65 18.78
CA ASP A 184 -11.28 1.52 17.60
C ASP A 184 -10.89 2.96 17.94
N ALA A 185 -11.35 3.49 19.09
CA ALA A 185 -10.99 4.85 19.51
C ALA A 185 -9.50 4.94 19.85
N LYS A 186 -9.00 3.92 20.56
CA LYS A 186 -7.60 3.74 20.93
C LYS A 186 -6.66 3.84 19.72
N HIS A 187 -7.00 3.16 18.63
CA HIS A 187 -6.17 3.14 17.42
C HIS A 187 -6.44 4.29 16.43
N SER A 188 -7.43 5.14 16.72
CA SER A 188 -7.79 6.28 15.87
C SER A 188 -7.27 7.62 16.39
N LEU A 189 -6.65 7.66 17.58
CA LEU A 189 -6.00 8.84 18.11
C LEU A 189 -4.56 8.93 17.60
N TRP A 190 -4.18 10.10 17.07
CA TRP A 190 -2.84 10.37 16.60
C TRP A 190 -2.31 11.65 17.23
N PHE A 191 -1.11 11.59 17.78
CA PHE A 191 -0.41 12.80 18.21
C PHE A 191 0.22 13.52 17.03
N VAL A 192 0.16 14.86 17.06
CA VAL A 192 0.68 15.75 16.03
C VAL A 192 1.61 16.75 16.67
N VAL A 193 2.81 16.86 16.13
CA VAL A 193 3.82 17.79 16.62
C VAL A 193 4.06 18.89 15.62
N LYS A 194 3.96 20.13 16.08
CA LYS A 194 4.45 21.29 15.36
C LYS A 194 5.95 21.46 15.62
N HIS A 195 6.72 21.52 14.54
CA HIS A 195 8.14 21.83 14.58
C HIS A 195 8.51 22.80 13.48
N LYS A 196 9.10 23.94 13.86
CA LYS A 196 9.34 25.07 12.95
C LYS A 196 8.03 25.48 12.26
N GLU A 197 7.97 25.41 10.94
CA GLU A 197 6.85 25.85 10.09
C GLU A 197 5.97 24.67 9.65
N HIS A 198 6.16 23.47 10.22
CA HIS A 198 5.46 22.27 9.76
C HIS A 198 4.85 21.49 10.93
N VAL A 199 3.81 20.72 10.62
CA VAL A 199 3.26 19.70 11.51
C VAL A 199 3.54 18.31 10.96
N ILE A 200 3.81 17.39 11.88
CA ILE A 200 4.08 15.98 11.59
C ILE A 200 3.29 15.10 12.56
N PHE A 201 2.85 13.92 12.09
CA PHE A 201 2.24 12.92 12.95
C PHE A 201 3.32 12.13 13.69
N LEU A 202 3.11 11.86 14.98
CA LEU A 202 3.90 10.91 15.75
C LEU A 202 3.41 9.50 15.45
N LEU A 203 4.33 8.57 15.21
CA LEU A 203 3.99 7.22 14.79
C LEU A 203 4.02 6.23 15.95
N ASP A 204 3.03 5.34 15.93
CA ASP A 204 2.85 4.19 16.81
C ASP A 204 2.57 2.95 15.96
N GLU A 205 3.13 1.80 16.35
CA GLU A 205 3.08 0.56 15.54
C GLU A 205 1.63 0.09 15.33
N ASP A 206 0.83 0.05 16.41
CA ASP A 206 -0.55 -0.40 16.33
C ASP A 206 -1.42 0.56 15.51
N ASN A 207 -1.21 1.87 15.66
CA ASN A 207 -1.91 2.88 14.88
C ASN A 207 -1.62 2.76 13.38
N ILE A 208 -0.40 2.40 13.01
CA ILE A 208 -0.02 2.19 11.60
C ILE A 208 -0.73 0.98 11.02
N ASP A 209 -0.74 -0.13 11.76
CA ASP A 209 -1.46 -1.35 11.35
C ASP A 209 -2.97 -1.07 11.23
N TYR A 210 -3.54 -0.29 12.14
CA TYR A 210 -4.93 0.10 12.06
C TYR A 210 -5.21 1.06 10.89
N ALA A 211 -4.34 2.05 10.66
CA ALA A 211 -4.47 3.00 9.57
C ALA A 211 -4.38 2.31 8.21
N ILE A 212 -3.48 1.36 8.02
CA ILE A 212 -3.37 0.66 6.73
C ILE A 212 -4.60 -0.19 6.44
N ASN A 213 -5.16 -0.83 7.47
CA ASN A 213 -6.43 -1.56 7.37
C ASN A 213 -7.63 -0.64 7.08
N LYS A 214 -7.63 0.58 7.62
CA LYS A 214 -8.64 1.59 7.31
C LYS A 214 -8.52 2.08 5.87
N LEU A 215 -7.30 2.36 5.45
CA LEU A 215 -6.99 2.80 4.09
C LEU A 215 -7.40 1.72 3.08
N SER A 216 -7.08 0.45 3.28
CA SER A 216 -7.51 -0.61 2.34
C SER A 216 -9.03 -0.69 2.18
N LYS A 217 -9.79 -0.51 3.28
CA LYS A 217 -11.26 -0.56 3.25
C LYS A 217 -11.91 0.68 2.63
N ASN A 218 -11.28 1.85 2.78
CA ASN A 218 -11.87 3.13 2.42
C ASN A 218 -11.39 3.67 1.05
N ASN A 219 -10.33 3.09 0.45
CA ASN A 219 -9.67 3.63 -0.75
C ASN A 219 -10.21 3.13 -2.10
N VAL A 220 -11.37 2.47 -2.12
CA VAL A 220 -11.95 1.84 -3.33
C VAL A 220 -12.09 2.80 -4.53
N HIS A 221 -11.99 4.12 -4.34
CA HIS A 221 -12.25 5.13 -5.38
C HIS A 221 -11.10 6.10 -5.69
N SER A 222 -9.95 5.99 -5.01
CA SER A 222 -8.83 6.92 -5.24
C SER A 222 -7.85 6.44 -6.31
N GLY A 223 -7.88 5.15 -6.66
CA GLY A 223 -6.89 4.52 -7.54
C GLY A 223 -5.49 4.39 -6.92
N VAL A 224 -5.29 4.88 -5.69
CA VAL A 224 -4.00 4.89 -4.99
C VAL A 224 -3.98 3.79 -3.93
N GLY A 225 -2.93 2.95 -3.95
CA GLY A 225 -2.77 1.87 -2.98
C GLY A 225 -2.64 2.36 -1.53
N PRO A 226 -3.08 1.56 -0.54
CA PRO A 226 -3.11 1.94 0.88
C PRO A 226 -1.73 2.26 1.45
N TYR A 227 -0.68 1.57 1.00
CA TYR A 227 0.71 1.86 1.42
C TYR A 227 1.19 3.23 0.97
N LYS A 228 0.83 3.65 -0.25
CA LYS A 228 1.20 4.96 -0.78
C LYS A 228 0.52 6.08 -0.01
N LEU A 229 -0.76 5.89 0.31
CA LEU A 229 -1.51 6.85 1.12
C LEU A 229 -0.98 6.92 2.55
N LEU A 230 -0.65 5.78 3.15
CA LEU A 230 0.02 5.77 4.45
C LEU A 230 1.37 6.52 4.40
N ASP A 231 2.18 6.29 3.37
CA ASP A 231 3.46 7.00 3.18
C ASP A 231 3.26 8.53 3.07
N ASN A 232 2.26 8.95 2.29
CA ASN A 232 1.87 10.35 2.18
C ASN A 232 1.40 10.92 3.52
N PHE A 233 0.66 10.15 4.33
CA PHE A 233 0.22 10.55 5.66
C PHE A 233 1.38 10.74 6.65
N ILE A 234 2.31 9.78 6.71
CA ILE A 234 3.38 9.79 7.72
C ILE A 234 4.54 10.73 7.34
N LYS A 235 4.82 10.92 6.04
CA LYS A 235 5.98 11.70 5.60
C LYS A 235 5.68 13.15 5.30
N MET A 236 4.43 13.47 5.00
CA MET A 236 4.18 14.79 4.45
C MET A 236 4.27 15.87 5.52
N LYS A 237 5.00 16.92 5.18
CA LYS A 237 5.17 18.11 6.01
C LYS A 237 4.06 19.07 5.66
N LEU A 238 3.00 19.05 6.46
CA LEU A 238 1.91 19.99 6.31
C LEU A 238 2.37 21.35 6.87
N PRO A 239 2.33 22.44 6.08
CA PRO A 239 2.62 23.77 6.59
C PRO A 239 1.72 24.10 7.79
N TYR A 240 2.32 24.56 8.88
CA TYR A 240 1.59 24.81 10.12
C TYR A 240 0.50 25.86 9.93
N GLU A 241 0.77 26.87 9.09
CA GLU A 241 -0.17 27.95 8.75
C GLU A 241 -1.45 27.44 8.08
N SER A 242 -1.37 26.31 7.39
CA SER A 242 -2.50 25.69 6.70
C SER A 242 -3.19 24.59 7.52
N SER A 243 -2.65 24.26 8.70
CA SER A 243 -3.08 23.10 9.48
C SER A 243 -4.24 23.40 10.44
N PHE A 244 -5.04 22.38 10.75
CA PHE A 244 -6.05 22.42 11.81
C PHE A 244 -5.43 22.65 13.20
N ALA A 245 -4.15 22.31 13.40
CA ALA A 245 -3.44 22.58 14.65
C ALA A 245 -3.35 24.09 14.96
N LEU A 246 -3.06 24.92 13.95
CA LEU A 246 -3.06 26.38 14.14
C LEU A 246 -4.47 26.91 14.44
N GLN A 247 -5.49 26.35 13.79
CA GLN A 247 -6.89 26.73 14.04
C GLN A 247 -7.30 26.40 15.47
N ALA A 248 -6.96 25.21 15.97
CA ALA A 248 -7.18 24.80 17.35
C ALA A 248 -6.48 25.73 18.35
N LEU A 249 -5.22 26.08 18.07
CA LEU A 249 -4.47 27.02 18.90
C LEU A 249 -5.15 28.40 18.93
N LYS A 250 -5.58 28.93 17.78
CA LYS A 250 -6.24 30.24 17.69
C LYS A 250 -7.62 30.27 18.38
N ALA A 251 -8.35 29.17 18.31
CA ALA A 251 -9.63 29.01 19.01
C ALA A 251 -9.46 28.86 20.53
N GLY A 252 -8.23 28.63 21.02
CA GLY A 252 -7.93 28.43 22.44
C GLY A 252 -8.34 27.05 22.97
N GLY A 253 -8.61 26.08 22.11
CA GLY A 253 -9.13 24.78 22.53
C GLY A 253 -9.38 23.79 21.40
N ARG A 254 -10.18 22.77 21.71
CA ARG A 254 -10.59 21.75 20.74
C ARG A 254 -11.38 22.39 19.60
N ILE A 255 -11.10 21.97 18.37
CA ILE A 255 -11.95 22.23 17.21
C ILE A 255 -12.46 20.92 16.60
N SER A 256 -13.53 21.01 15.81
CA SER A 256 -14.04 19.92 14.99
C SER A 256 -14.35 20.45 13.61
N ASP A 257 -13.64 19.95 12.60
CA ASP A 257 -13.74 20.46 11.23
C ASP A 257 -13.76 19.34 10.20
N ASN A 258 -14.25 19.69 9.01
CA ASN A 258 -14.23 18.82 7.84
C ASN A 258 -12.84 18.90 7.17
N ILE A 259 -12.22 17.75 6.91
CA ILE A 259 -10.93 17.68 6.18
C ILE A 259 -11.07 18.27 4.76
N ASP A 260 -12.24 18.12 4.14
CA ASP A 260 -12.56 18.66 2.81
C ASP A 260 -12.51 20.19 2.77
N GLU A 261 -12.58 20.87 3.92
CA GLU A 261 -12.55 22.33 4.06
C GLU A 261 -11.16 22.86 4.49
N GLY A 262 -10.19 21.96 4.69
CA GLY A 262 -8.84 22.32 5.09
C GLY A 262 -8.13 23.17 4.02
N LEU A 263 -7.38 24.18 4.44
CA LEU A 263 -6.64 25.08 3.54
C LEU A 263 -5.61 24.36 2.66
N TYR A 264 -5.22 23.15 3.04
CA TYR A 264 -4.29 22.29 2.31
C TYR A 264 -4.96 21.31 1.35
N PHE A 265 -6.30 21.16 1.36
CA PHE A 265 -7.00 20.12 0.60
C PHE A 265 -6.62 20.11 -0.88
N ASN A 266 -6.69 21.28 -1.53
CA ASN A 266 -6.35 21.42 -2.95
C ASN A 266 -4.83 21.39 -3.24
N LYS A 267 -4.00 21.77 -2.28
CA LYS A 267 -2.53 21.85 -2.45
C LYS A 267 -1.87 20.49 -2.21
N LEU A 268 -2.47 19.67 -1.36
CA LEU A 268 -1.95 18.41 -0.84
C LEU A 268 -3.05 17.32 -0.86
N PRO A 269 -3.65 17.03 -2.04
CA PRO A 269 -4.83 16.18 -2.14
C PRO A 269 -4.60 14.76 -1.62
N ASP A 270 -3.41 14.19 -1.86
CA ASP A 270 -3.04 12.86 -1.40
C ASP A 270 -3.11 12.70 0.13
N LEU A 271 -2.73 13.74 0.89
CA LEU A 271 -2.83 13.72 2.35
C LEU A 271 -4.24 13.92 2.83
N ALA A 272 -5.01 14.79 2.16
CA ALA A 272 -6.43 14.90 2.47
C ALA A 272 -7.13 13.56 2.28
N ILE A 273 -6.90 12.88 1.16
CA ILE A 273 -7.41 11.52 0.90
C ILE A 273 -6.96 10.55 2.00
N SER A 274 -5.67 10.57 2.35
CA SER A 274 -5.12 9.69 3.39
C SER A 274 -5.76 9.95 4.76
N GLN A 275 -5.92 11.22 5.13
CA GLN A 275 -6.58 11.63 6.37
C GLN A 275 -8.05 11.27 6.39
N ILE A 276 -8.77 11.44 5.28
CA ILE A 276 -10.17 11.02 5.18
C ILE A 276 -10.27 9.50 5.31
N GLY A 277 -9.35 8.76 4.70
CA GLY A 277 -9.28 7.31 4.82
C GLY A 277 -9.04 6.83 6.26
N ILE A 278 -8.24 7.56 7.04
CA ILE A 278 -7.91 7.21 8.44
C ILE A 278 -8.96 7.75 9.43
N PHE A 279 -9.26 9.05 9.34
CA PHE A 279 -10.09 9.80 10.30
C PHE A 279 -11.56 9.90 9.92
N SER A 280 -11.96 9.46 8.72
CA SER A 280 -13.22 9.88 8.08
C SER A 280 -13.21 11.37 7.75
N LYS A 281 -14.35 11.95 7.31
CA LYS A 281 -14.39 13.35 6.86
C LYS A 281 -14.20 14.40 7.97
N LYS A 282 -14.68 14.12 9.19
CA LYS A 282 -14.62 15.05 10.33
C LYS A 282 -13.55 14.66 11.32
N VAL A 283 -12.64 15.58 11.59
CA VAL A 283 -11.53 15.41 12.52
C VAL A 283 -11.65 16.42 13.66
N ASN A 284 -11.35 15.96 14.87
CA ASN A 284 -11.15 16.83 16.01
C ASN A 284 -9.66 17.02 16.22
N VAL A 285 -9.27 18.25 16.50
CA VAL A 285 -7.89 18.60 16.86
C VAL A 285 -7.90 19.27 18.22
N PHE A 286 -7.12 18.71 19.13
CA PHE A 286 -7.06 19.13 20.53
C PHE A 286 -5.64 19.58 20.89
N PRO A 287 -5.44 20.83 21.34
CA PRO A 287 -4.14 21.30 21.80
C PRO A 287 -3.81 20.73 23.19
N ILE A 288 -2.67 20.04 23.31
CA ILE A 288 -2.19 19.46 24.57
C ILE A 288 -1.14 20.36 25.18
N HIS A 289 -0.03 20.56 24.46
CA HIS A 289 1.10 21.38 24.89
C HIS A 289 1.34 22.50 23.88
N THR A 290 1.14 23.75 24.29
CA THR A 290 1.20 24.91 23.38
C THR A 290 2.24 25.96 23.79
N HIS A 291 3.09 25.64 24.78
CA HIS A 291 4.15 26.52 25.25
C HIS A 291 5.46 26.25 24.50
N GLY A 292 6.35 27.25 24.47
CA GLY A 292 7.65 27.11 23.83
C GLY A 292 7.63 26.97 22.29
N LYS A 293 8.68 26.34 21.74
CA LYS A 293 8.93 26.28 20.29
C LYS A 293 8.23 25.13 19.57
N ASN A 294 8.02 24.01 20.26
CA ASN A 294 7.32 22.83 19.74
C ASN A 294 5.96 22.75 20.41
N HIS A 295 4.93 22.37 19.66
CA HIS A 295 3.59 22.18 20.20
C HIS A 295 3.13 20.76 19.96
N LEU A 296 2.36 20.21 20.90
CA LEU A 296 1.72 18.90 20.81
C LEU A 296 0.21 19.08 20.70
N PHE A 297 -0.37 18.38 19.73
CA PHE A 297 -1.81 18.28 19.52
C PHE A 297 -2.18 16.80 19.43
N ALA A 298 -3.45 16.49 19.66
CA ALA A 298 -4.04 15.20 19.31
C ALA A 298 -5.07 15.40 18.19
N SER A 299 -5.06 14.51 17.21
CA SER A 299 -6.00 14.44 16.11
C SER A 299 -6.74 13.10 16.15
N TYR A 300 -8.07 13.13 16.07
CA TYR A 300 -8.91 11.93 16.11
C TYR A 300 -10.25 12.14 15.39
N PRO A 301 -10.95 11.07 14.96
CA PRO A 301 -12.26 11.17 14.34
C PRO A 301 -13.29 11.83 15.27
N ALA A 302 -14.08 12.76 14.75
CA ALA A 302 -15.10 13.46 15.56
C ALA A 302 -16.13 12.52 16.21
N LYS A 303 -16.39 11.34 15.61
CA LYS A 303 -17.28 10.32 16.18
C LYS A 303 -16.81 9.73 17.52
N TYR A 304 -15.54 9.89 17.88
CA TYR A 304 -14.97 9.39 19.13
C TYR A 304 -14.78 10.49 20.17
N ASP A 305 -15.30 11.69 19.94
CA ASP A 305 -15.12 12.85 20.82
C ASP A 305 -15.54 12.60 22.26
N SER A 306 -16.73 12.02 22.46
CA SER A 306 -17.27 11.72 23.79
C SER A 306 -16.42 10.74 24.61
N ILE A 307 -15.53 9.99 23.96
CA ILE A 307 -14.63 9.02 24.59
C ILE A 307 -13.24 9.62 24.75
N ILE A 308 -12.68 10.16 23.67
CA ILE A 308 -11.28 10.58 23.60
C ILE A 308 -11.05 11.92 24.29
N HIS A 309 -11.95 12.90 24.10
CA HIS A 309 -11.73 14.26 24.61
C HIS A 309 -11.64 14.32 26.15
N PRO A 310 -12.54 13.66 26.93
CA PRO A 310 -12.44 13.68 28.40
C PRO A 310 -11.13 13.05 28.92
N ILE A 311 -10.64 12.01 28.24
CA ILE A 311 -9.37 11.36 28.58
C ILE A 311 -8.20 12.30 28.29
N LEU A 312 -8.21 12.97 27.14
CA LEU A 312 -7.18 13.95 26.80
C LEU A 312 -7.15 15.13 27.77
N GLU A 313 -8.30 15.66 28.17
CA GLU A 313 -8.38 16.75 29.14
C GLU A 313 -7.85 16.33 30.51
N SER A 314 -8.31 15.20 31.04
CA SER A 314 -7.89 14.69 32.35
C SER A 314 -6.40 14.34 32.44
N ASN A 315 -5.75 14.06 31.30
CA ASN A 315 -4.34 13.68 31.23
C ASN A 315 -3.45 14.75 30.59
N LYS A 316 -3.98 15.96 30.34
CA LYS A 316 -3.30 17.00 29.54
C LYS A 316 -1.95 17.43 30.10
N GLU A 317 -1.86 17.60 31.42
CA GLU A 317 -0.64 18.01 32.11
C GLU A 317 0.44 16.94 31.99
N LEU A 318 0.10 15.69 32.32
CA LEU A 318 1.00 14.56 32.22
C LEU A 318 1.52 14.34 30.78
N LEU A 319 0.64 14.40 29.78
CA LEU A 319 1.04 14.27 28.37
C LEU A 319 1.98 15.41 27.94
N SER A 320 1.78 16.61 28.50
CA SER A 320 2.66 17.74 28.24
C SER A 320 4.06 17.50 28.83
N GLU A 321 4.15 17.01 30.06
CA GLU A 321 5.42 16.66 30.71
C GLU A 321 6.16 15.55 29.95
N GLU A 322 5.45 14.49 29.54
CA GLU A 322 6.03 13.41 28.75
C GLU A 322 6.54 13.91 27.39
N PHE A 323 5.78 14.80 26.74
CA PHE A 323 6.20 15.40 25.47
C PHE A 323 7.49 16.20 25.59
N GLU A 324 7.66 16.98 26.66
CA GLU A 324 8.88 17.76 26.89
C GLU A 324 10.11 16.84 27.01
N LYS A 325 9.97 15.69 27.69
CA LYS A 325 11.04 14.68 27.81
C LYS A 325 11.46 14.10 26.44
N LEU A 326 10.54 14.05 25.47
CA LEU A 326 10.77 13.48 24.13
C LEU A 326 11.47 14.44 23.15
N GLY A 327 11.78 15.68 23.53
CA GLY A 327 12.27 16.72 22.62
C GLY A 327 13.51 16.35 21.77
N SER A 328 14.43 15.50 22.28
CA SER A 328 15.60 15.02 21.55
C SER A 328 15.24 13.95 20.50
N LYS A 329 14.32 13.04 20.82
CA LYS A 329 13.80 12.01 19.91
C LYS A 329 13.02 12.66 18.76
N VAL A 330 12.19 13.67 19.05
CA VAL A 330 11.41 14.41 18.03
C VAL A 330 12.32 15.04 16.97
N LYS A 331 13.42 15.68 17.38
CA LYS A 331 14.41 16.25 16.45
C LYS A 331 15.05 15.19 15.54
N LYS A 332 15.35 13.99 16.07
CA LYS A 332 15.94 12.89 15.30
C LYS A 332 15.02 12.44 14.16
N ILE A 333 13.73 12.27 14.42
CA ILE A 333 12.76 11.81 13.41
C ILE A 333 12.53 12.86 12.34
N ILE A 334 12.47 14.14 12.72
CA ILE A 334 12.37 15.24 11.76
C ILE A 334 13.60 15.26 10.84
N LYS A 335 14.78 14.97 11.37
CA LYS A 335 15.99 14.82 10.55
C LYS A 335 15.88 13.63 9.57
N THR A 336 15.32 12.50 10.01
CA THR A 336 15.04 11.34 9.14
C THR A 336 14.05 11.68 8.03
N LEU A 337 12.98 12.43 8.34
CA LEU A 337 12.00 12.94 7.37
C LEU A 337 12.56 14.00 6.40
N ASN A 338 13.73 14.58 6.70
CA ASN A 338 14.39 15.58 5.85
C ASN A 338 15.40 14.98 4.85
N TYR A 339 15.69 13.68 4.89
CA TYR A 339 16.64 13.06 3.97
C TYR A 339 16.05 12.93 2.54
N LYS A 340 16.81 13.41 1.54
CA LYS A 340 16.41 13.52 0.11
C LYS A 340 16.16 12.16 -0.57
N ARG A 341 15.22 12.16 -1.52
CA ARG A 341 14.86 11.07 -2.46
C ARG A 341 16.05 10.67 -3.35
N ILE A 342 16.15 9.39 -3.69
CA ILE A 342 17.11 8.85 -4.67
C ILE A 342 16.44 8.90 -6.07
N ASP A 343 17.23 9.18 -7.10
CA ASP A 343 16.77 9.39 -8.48
C ASP A 343 16.31 8.09 -9.17
N ILE A 344 15.26 8.19 -9.99
CA ILE A 344 14.43 7.10 -10.52
C ILE A 344 14.95 6.53 -11.85
N HIS A 345 15.79 7.28 -12.56
CA HIS A 345 16.18 6.94 -13.93
C HIS A 345 17.08 5.71 -14.09
N THR A 346 17.66 5.16 -13.01
CA THR A 346 18.52 3.97 -13.06
C THR A 346 17.74 2.63 -13.07
N TYR A 347 16.42 2.65 -12.86
CA TYR A 347 15.64 1.43 -12.60
C TYR A 347 15.20 0.66 -13.86
N ALA A 348 15.04 1.32 -15.01
CA ALA A 348 14.53 0.68 -16.23
C ALA A 348 15.55 -0.27 -16.91
N GLU A 349 16.85 -0.08 -16.69
CA GLU A 349 17.91 -0.96 -17.21
C GLU A 349 18.15 -2.19 -16.31
N VAL A 350 17.77 -2.09 -15.03
CA VAL A 350 18.01 -3.14 -14.01
C VAL A 350 16.93 -4.23 -14.05
N THR A 351 15.70 -3.89 -14.46
CA THR A 351 14.58 -4.83 -14.64
C THR A 351 14.90 -5.92 -15.66
N GLY A 352 15.44 -5.62 -16.84
CA GLY A 352 15.74 -6.65 -17.84
C GLY A 352 16.76 -7.71 -17.37
N THR A 353 17.77 -7.28 -16.62
CA THR A 353 18.92 -8.13 -16.25
C THR A 353 18.64 -9.05 -15.05
N LEU A 354 17.84 -8.59 -14.07
CA LEU A 354 17.55 -9.34 -12.84
C LEU A 354 16.37 -10.32 -12.98
N PHE A 355 15.45 -10.09 -13.92
CA PHE A 355 14.44 -11.09 -14.26
C PHE A 355 15.09 -12.35 -14.85
N GLY A 356 16.15 -12.21 -15.66
CA GLY A 356 16.92 -13.35 -16.16
C GLY A 356 17.58 -14.21 -15.07
N SER A 357 18.13 -13.59 -14.02
CA SER A 357 18.83 -14.32 -12.95
C SER A 357 17.87 -15.06 -12.01
N SER A 358 16.74 -14.46 -11.64
CA SER A 358 15.73 -15.09 -10.79
C SER A 358 15.06 -16.28 -11.50
N VAL A 359 14.89 -16.19 -12.82
CA VAL A 359 14.37 -17.29 -13.66
C VAL A 359 15.35 -18.46 -13.76
N ALA A 360 16.65 -18.18 -13.95
CA ALA A 360 17.67 -19.22 -13.98
C ALA A 360 17.70 -20.02 -12.67
N GLN A 361 17.48 -19.35 -11.54
CA GLN A 361 17.47 -19.97 -10.22
C GLN A 361 16.22 -20.83 -9.98
N PHE A 362 15.05 -20.38 -10.44
CA PHE A 362 13.81 -21.18 -10.41
C PHE A 362 13.86 -22.42 -11.29
N LEU A 363 14.37 -22.31 -12.52
CA LEU A 363 14.54 -23.48 -13.39
C LEU A 363 15.49 -24.50 -12.77
N LYS A 364 16.52 -24.02 -12.06
CA LYS A 364 17.47 -24.87 -11.33
C LYS A 364 16.84 -25.58 -10.13
N SER A 365 15.85 -24.99 -9.46
CA SER A 365 15.15 -25.65 -8.35
C SER A 365 14.14 -26.68 -8.85
N MET A 366 13.41 -26.38 -9.92
CA MET A 366 12.49 -27.33 -10.59
C MET A 366 13.20 -28.56 -11.18
N TRP A 367 14.45 -28.43 -11.61
CA TRP A 367 15.26 -29.56 -12.10
C TRP A 367 15.82 -30.44 -10.98
N ARG A 368 15.79 -29.98 -9.73
CA ARG A 368 16.32 -30.71 -8.55
C ARG A 368 15.22 -31.39 -7.73
N SER A 369 13.96 -31.06 -7.96
CA SER A 369 12.75 -31.71 -7.43
C SER A 369 12.20 -32.70 -8.45
#